data_AF-A0A9R1XMX2-F1
#
_entry.id   AF-A0A9R1XMX2-F1
#
_cell.length_a   1.000
_cell.length_b   1.000
_cell.length_c   1.000
_cell.angle_alpha   90.00
_cell.angle_beta   90.00
_cell.angle_gamma   90.00
#
_symmetry.space_group_name_H-M   'P 1'
#
loop_
_entity.id
_entity.type
_entity.pdbx_description
1 polymer ?
#
loop_
_entity_poly.entity_id
_entity_poly.type
_entity_poly.pdbx_seq_one_letter_code
_entity_poly.pdbx_strand_id
1 'polypeptide(L)'
;MIYMKEGMRTSVEGILLVQEHNHPHILLLQIGNTFCKLPGGRLKPGENETEGLKRKLCSKLAANSTGLQPDWQFKDFLIIHGFVNGMQLQIGECVAVWWRPNFETIMYPYCPPHITKPKECKKLFLVHLSEREYFAVPKNLKLLAVPLFELYDNVQT
;
A
#
# COMPACT_ATOMS: atom_id res chain seq x y z
N MET A 1 -0.45 -8.47 24.25
CA MET A 1 0.93 -8.96 24.46
C MET A 1 1.95 -8.41 23.44
N ILE A 2 1.65 -8.25 22.14
CA ILE A 2 2.64 -7.77 21.14
C ILE A 2 3.12 -6.32 21.40
N TYR A 3 2.22 -5.39 21.70
CA TYR A 3 2.58 -3.97 21.94
C TYR A 3 3.58 -3.79 23.09
N MET A 4 3.48 -4.60 24.15
CA MET A 4 4.39 -4.50 25.28
C MET A 4 5.83 -4.96 24.93
N LYS A 5 5.98 -5.79 23.90
CA LYS A 5 7.27 -6.31 23.45
C LYS A 5 7.89 -5.45 22.35
N GLU A 6 7.08 -5.02 21.38
CA GLU A 6 7.55 -4.37 20.14
C GLU A 6 7.25 -2.86 20.09
N GLY A 7 6.47 -2.35 21.03
CA GLY A 7 6.01 -0.96 21.03
C GLY A 7 4.91 -0.68 20.01
N MET A 8 4.89 0.56 19.51
CA MET A 8 3.92 1.03 18.53
C MET A 8 4.01 0.25 17.23
N ARG A 9 2.86 -0.13 16.67
CA ARG A 9 2.78 -0.71 15.33
C ARG A 9 3.06 0.36 14.27
N THR A 10 3.93 0.06 13.31
CA THR A 10 4.04 0.85 12.07
C THR A 10 3.36 0.11 10.92
N SER A 11 2.51 0.82 10.19
CA SER A 11 1.83 0.30 8.99
C SER A 11 2.06 1.27 7.83
N VAL A 12 2.18 0.73 6.61
CA VAL A 12 2.34 1.52 5.40
C VAL A 12 1.31 1.10 4.35
N GLU A 13 0.75 2.07 3.64
CA GLU A 13 -0.20 1.86 2.55
C GLU A 13 0.24 2.65 1.31
N GLY A 14 0.04 2.08 0.14
CA GLY A 14 0.39 2.68 -1.15
C GLY A 14 -0.85 3.21 -1.85
N ILE A 15 -0.78 4.45 -2.32
CA ILE A 15 -1.76 5.06 -3.22
C ILE A 15 -1.21 4.90 -4.64
N LEU A 16 -1.84 4.03 -5.43
CA LEU A 16 -1.51 3.84 -6.83
C LEU A 16 -2.55 4.58 -7.65
N LEU A 17 -2.11 5.57 -8.41
CA LEU A 17 -2.97 6.38 -9.27
C LEU A 17 -2.96 5.84 -10.69
N VAL A 18 -4.14 5.76 -11.28
CA VAL A 18 -4.36 5.54 -12.71
C VAL A 18 -5.31 6.62 -13.22
N GLN A 19 -5.48 6.70 -14.54
CA GLN A 19 -6.39 7.65 -15.15
C GLN A 19 -7.30 6.94 -16.16
N GLU A 20 -8.57 7.32 -16.15
CA GLU A 20 -9.54 6.96 -17.16
C GLU A 20 -10.33 8.22 -17.53
N HIS A 21 -10.52 8.49 -18.83
CA HIS A 21 -11.24 9.68 -19.32
C HIS A 21 -10.76 11.03 -18.73
N ASN A 22 -9.46 11.20 -18.50
CA ASN A 22 -8.88 12.39 -17.84
C ASN A 22 -9.30 12.61 -16.38
N HIS A 23 -9.79 11.57 -15.71
CA HIS A 23 -10.10 11.59 -14.28
C HIS A 23 -9.14 10.68 -13.50
N PRO A 24 -8.58 11.16 -12.38
CA PRO A 24 -7.72 10.35 -11.52
C PRO A 24 -8.53 9.32 -10.73
N HIS A 25 -8.03 8.09 -10.72
CA HIS A 25 -8.58 6.97 -9.97
C HIS A 25 -7.52 6.40 -9.03
N ILE A 26 -7.94 5.96 -7.84
CA ILE A 26 -7.10 5.22 -6.90
C ILE A 26 -7.40 3.72 -7.04
N LEU A 27 -6.35 2.92 -7.12
CA LEU A 27 -6.48 1.46 -7.08
C LEU A 27 -6.72 0.98 -5.64
N LEU A 28 -7.87 0.34 -5.40
CA LEU A 28 -8.26 -0.26 -4.12
C LEU A 28 -8.41 -1.78 -4.22
N LEU A 29 -8.06 -2.47 -3.15
CA LEU A 29 -8.35 -3.89 -2.97
C LEU A 29 -9.67 -4.07 -2.24
N GLN A 30 -10.66 -4.64 -2.93
CA GLN A 30 -11.95 -5.00 -2.35
C GLN A 30 -11.92 -6.43 -1.81
N ILE A 31 -12.38 -6.62 -0.57
CA ILE A 31 -12.61 -7.91 0.07
C ILE A 31 -14.13 -8.12 0.18
N GLY A 32 -14.63 -9.20 -0.40
CA GLY A 32 -16.08 -9.39 -0.51
C GLY A 32 -16.72 -8.28 -1.35
N ASN A 33 -17.84 -7.73 -0.88
CA ASN A 33 -18.59 -6.70 -1.61
C ASN A 33 -18.60 -5.32 -0.94
N THR A 34 -18.12 -5.18 0.31
CA THR A 34 -18.33 -3.97 1.11
C THR A 34 -17.08 -3.38 1.75
N PHE A 35 -15.93 -4.03 1.60
CA PHE A 35 -14.71 -3.58 2.28
C PHE A 35 -13.61 -3.27 1.27
N CYS A 36 -13.30 -1.99 1.11
CA CYS A 36 -12.20 -1.52 0.28
C CYS A 36 -11.02 -1.08 1.15
N LYS A 37 -9.80 -1.29 0.65
CA LYS A 37 -8.59 -0.77 1.30
C LYS A 37 -7.47 -0.51 0.31
N LEU A 38 -6.59 0.40 0.69
CA LEU A 38 -5.31 0.55 0.02
C LEU A 38 -4.44 -0.71 0.20
N PRO A 39 -3.64 -1.08 -0.81
CA PRO A 39 -2.66 -2.14 -0.67
C PRO A 39 -1.50 -1.70 0.24
N GLY A 40 -1.05 -2.60 1.11
CA GLY A 40 -0.04 -2.28 2.12
C GLY A 40 -0.06 -3.25 3.29
N GLY A 41 0.43 -2.81 4.44
CA GLY A 41 0.25 -3.49 5.71
C GLY A 41 1.31 -3.18 6.76
N ARG A 42 1.27 -3.96 7.84
CA ARG A 42 2.16 -3.84 9.00
C ARG A 42 3.62 -4.14 8.66
N LEU A 43 4.52 -3.26 9.07
CA LEU A 43 5.97 -3.44 8.98
C LEU A 43 6.51 -4.34 10.09
N LYS A 44 7.66 -4.97 9.83
CA LYS A 44 8.46 -5.63 10.87
C LYS A 44 9.14 -4.55 11.75
N PRO A 45 9.47 -4.86 13.02
CA PRO A 45 10.23 -3.92 13.86
C PRO A 45 11.54 -3.49 13.17
N GLY A 46 11.80 -2.19 13.08
CA GLY A 46 13.01 -1.62 12.46
C GLY A 46 13.06 -1.66 10.93
N GLU A 47 12.03 -2.19 10.26
CA GLU A 47 11.99 -2.23 8.79
C GLU A 47 11.81 -0.83 8.19
N ASN A 48 12.55 -0.55 7.13
CA ASN A 48 12.41 0.70 6.39
C ASN A 48 11.02 0.78 5.74
N GLU A 49 10.40 1.96 5.81
CA GLU A 49 9.01 2.16 5.40
C GLU A 49 8.80 1.96 3.90
N THR A 50 9.72 2.46 3.06
CA THR A 50 9.60 2.36 1.61
C THR A 50 9.92 0.94 1.14
N GLU A 51 10.97 0.31 1.66
CA GLU A 51 11.30 -1.10 1.37
C GLU A 51 10.20 -2.05 1.85
N GLY A 52 9.68 -1.78 3.06
CA GLY A 52 8.58 -2.51 3.64
C GLY A 52 7.30 -2.39 2.80
N LEU A 53 7.00 -1.20 2.28
CA LEU A 53 5.88 -0.98 1.36
C LEU A 53 6.09 -1.73 0.04
N LYS A 54 7.26 -1.62 -0.60
CA LYS A 54 7.60 -2.40 -1.81
C LYS A 54 7.36 -3.89 -1.59
N ARG A 55 7.89 -4.45 -0.49
CA ARG A 55 7.68 -5.85 -0.13
C ARG A 55 6.19 -6.21 0.04
N LYS A 56 5.39 -5.33 0.66
CA LYS A 56 3.94 -5.56 0.86
C LYS A 56 3.17 -5.51 -0.45
N LEU A 57 3.48 -4.57 -1.34
CA LEU A 57 2.85 -4.45 -2.64
C LEU A 57 3.19 -5.66 -3.52
N CYS A 58 4.47 -6.04 -3.60
CA CYS A 58 4.89 -7.20 -4.37
C CYS A 58 4.25 -8.49 -3.87
N SER A 59 4.16 -8.68 -2.55
CA SER A 59 3.50 -9.86 -1.96
C SER A 59 1.99 -9.92 -2.27
N LYS A 60 1.33 -8.81 -2.60
CA LYS A 60 -0.11 -8.74 -2.82
C LYS A 60 -0.51 -8.67 -4.28
N LEU A 61 0.36 -8.10 -5.12
CA LEU A 61 0.03 -7.69 -6.48
C LEU A 61 1.02 -8.20 -7.53
N ALA A 62 2.21 -8.71 -7.18
CA ALA A 62 3.15 -9.19 -8.19
C ALA A 62 2.75 -10.58 -8.71
N ALA A 63 2.97 -10.82 -10.00
CA ALA A 63 2.77 -12.12 -10.61
C ALA A 63 3.84 -13.11 -10.13
N ASN A 64 3.43 -14.17 -9.45
CA ASN A 64 4.33 -15.26 -9.04
C ASN A 64 4.68 -16.21 -10.19
N SER A 65 4.11 -16.03 -11.38
CA SER A 65 4.32 -16.91 -12.51
C SER A 65 5.52 -16.46 -13.34
N THR A 66 6.51 -17.34 -13.43
CA THR A 66 7.65 -17.26 -14.37
C THR A 66 7.24 -17.07 -15.84
N GLY A 67 5.96 -17.33 -16.20
CA GLY A 67 5.42 -17.19 -17.56
C GLY A 67 4.74 -15.86 -17.90
N LEU A 68 4.69 -14.88 -16.99
CA LEU A 68 4.17 -13.52 -17.27
C LEU A 68 5.28 -12.46 -17.23
N GLN A 69 6.55 -12.88 -17.29
CA GLN A 69 7.65 -11.94 -17.50
C GLN A 69 7.51 -11.35 -18.91
N PRO A 70 7.34 -10.03 -19.07
CA PRO A 70 7.31 -9.42 -20.38
C PRO A 70 8.60 -9.74 -21.14
N ASP A 71 8.47 -10.07 -22.42
CA ASP A 71 9.56 -10.57 -23.31
C ASP A 71 10.78 -9.62 -23.43
N TRP A 72 10.69 -8.40 -22.91
CA TRP A 72 11.72 -7.36 -22.99
C TRP A 72 12.70 -7.32 -21.79
N GLN A 73 12.65 -8.26 -20.85
CA GLN A 73 13.50 -8.22 -19.64
C GLN A 73 14.30 -9.51 -19.35
N PHE A 74 14.98 -10.05 -20.36
CA PHE A 74 16.11 -10.95 -20.11
C PHE A 74 17.39 -10.41 -20.74
N LYS A 75 18.20 -9.75 -19.92
CA LYS A 75 19.67 -9.84 -19.86
C LYS A 75 20.11 -9.06 -18.63
N ASP A 76 20.82 -9.75 -17.76
CA ASP A 76 21.45 -9.23 -16.54
C ASP A 76 20.51 -9.07 -15.34
N PHE A 77 20.15 -10.23 -14.78
CA PHE A 77 19.65 -10.41 -13.43
C PHE A 77 20.73 -10.05 -12.40
N LEU A 78 21.07 -8.77 -12.33
CA LEU A 78 21.72 -8.17 -11.18
C LEU A 78 20.60 -7.75 -10.22
N ILE A 79 20.78 -7.98 -8.93
CA ILE A 79 19.93 -7.43 -7.87
C ILE A 79 20.05 -5.90 -7.95
N ILE A 80 19.29 -5.27 -8.84
CA ILE A 80 19.12 -3.83 -8.85
C ILE A 80 18.11 -3.53 -7.74
N HIS A 81 18.56 -2.81 -6.71
CA HIS A 81 17.72 -2.30 -5.63
C HIS A 81 16.46 -1.63 -6.22
N GLY A 82 15.33 -2.33 -6.20
CA GLY A 82 14.06 -1.80 -6.69
C GLY A 82 13.26 -2.73 -7.60
N PHE A 83 13.85 -3.81 -8.10
CA PHE A 83 13.13 -4.81 -8.89
C PHE A 83 12.75 -6.02 -8.01
N VAL A 84 11.45 -6.23 -7.79
CA VAL A 84 10.96 -7.38 -7.03
C VAL A 84 9.90 -8.09 -7.86
N ASN A 85 10.16 -9.34 -8.24
CA ASN A 85 9.24 -10.21 -8.97
C ASN A 85 8.67 -9.60 -10.28
N GLY A 86 9.46 -8.85 -11.04
CA GLY A 86 8.99 -8.23 -12.29
C GLY A 86 8.43 -6.81 -12.16
N MET A 87 8.19 -6.33 -10.92
CA MET A 87 7.52 -5.05 -10.66
C MET A 87 8.54 -3.98 -10.24
N GLN A 88 8.73 -2.95 -11.08
CA GLN A 88 9.60 -1.81 -10.77
C GLN A 88 8.79 -0.73 -10.04
N LEU A 89 8.59 -0.91 -8.73
CA LEU A 89 7.88 0.09 -7.93
C LEU A 89 8.81 1.19 -7.43
N GLN A 90 8.47 2.43 -7.77
CA GLN A 90 9.03 3.62 -7.15
C GLN A 90 8.06 4.15 -6.10
N ILE A 91 8.46 4.05 -4.82
CA ILE A 91 7.73 4.67 -3.71
C ILE A 91 8.11 6.14 -3.69
N GLY A 92 7.11 7.01 -3.87
CA GLY A 92 7.24 8.46 -3.82
C GLY A 92 7.04 9.00 -2.41
N GLU A 93 6.39 10.15 -2.33
CA GLU A 93 6.25 10.94 -1.11
C GLU A 93 5.28 10.32 -0.11
N CYS A 94 5.54 10.56 1.18
CA CYS A 94 4.56 10.32 2.24
C CYS A 94 3.54 11.47 2.21
N VAL A 95 2.28 11.15 1.88
CA VAL A 95 1.21 12.15 1.71
C VAL A 95 0.25 12.22 2.89
N ALA A 96 0.24 11.21 3.77
CA ALA A 96 -0.56 11.26 5.00
C ALA A 96 0.01 10.38 6.11
N VAL A 97 -0.21 10.81 7.35
CA VAL A 97 0.11 10.04 8.55
C VAL A 97 -1.10 10.00 9.47
N TRP A 98 -1.49 8.80 9.86
CA TRP A 98 -2.63 8.53 10.73
C TRP A 98 -2.17 7.85 12.01
N TRP A 99 -2.69 8.31 13.14
CA TRP A 99 -2.31 7.85 14.47
C TRP A 99 -3.49 7.19 15.18
N ARG A 100 -3.26 5.99 15.69
CA ARG A 100 -4.19 5.28 16.56
C ARG A 100 -3.74 5.45 18.01
N PRO A 101 -4.46 6.20 18.85
CA PRO A 101 -4.03 6.45 20.23
C PRO A 101 -4.23 5.24 21.15
N ASN A 102 -5.32 4.49 20.94
CA ASN A 102 -5.80 3.42 21.83
C ASN A 102 -5.95 2.08 21.08
N PHE A 103 -6.31 1.00 21.78
CA PHE A 103 -6.60 -0.31 21.17
C PHE A 103 -8.01 -0.39 20.58
N GLU A 104 -8.43 0.69 19.91
CA GLU A 104 -9.73 0.87 19.26
C GLU A 104 -9.54 1.15 17.76
N THR A 105 -10.62 1.24 16.98
CA THR A 105 -10.58 1.37 15.51
C THR A 105 -10.36 2.80 15.00
N ILE A 106 -10.58 3.82 15.83
CA ILE A 106 -10.46 5.22 15.43
C ILE A 106 -8.99 5.63 15.21
N MET A 107 -8.75 6.40 14.15
CA MET A 107 -7.47 7.02 13.81
C MET A 107 -7.65 8.52 13.60
N TYR A 108 -6.60 9.29 13.85
CA TYR A 108 -6.56 10.74 13.67
C TYR A 108 -5.43 11.14 12.71
N PRO A 109 -5.60 12.18 11.89
CA PRO A 109 -4.56 12.66 10.97
C PRO A 109 -3.43 13.45 11.68
N TYR A 110 -3.39 13.38 13.02
CA TYR A 110 -2.37 13.95 13.90
C TYR A 110 -2.25 13.06 15.14
N CYS A 111 -1.13 13.13 15.86
CA CYS A 111 -1.04 12.50 17.17
C CYS A 111 -1.79 13.38 18.19
N PRO A 112 -2.86 12.91 18.84
CA PRO A 112 -3.63 13.76 19.76
C PRO A 112 -2.80 14.28 20.95
N PRO A 113 -3.13 15.46 21.50
CA PRO A 113 -2.45 15.99 22.68
C PRO A 113 -2.43 14.98 23.83
N HIS A 114 -1.32 14.97 24.60
CA HIS A 114 -1.09 14.08 25.74
C HIS A 114 -0.93 12.58 25.43
N ILE A 115 -1.11 12.16 24.18
CA ILE A 115 -0.83 10.78 23.74
C ILE A 115 0.68 10.62 23.52
N THR A 116 1.38 10.12 24.54
CA THR A 116 2.84 9.85 24.47
C THR A 116 3.17 8.45 23.96
N LYS A 117 2.20 7.54 23.97
CA LYS A 117 2.36 6.12 23.62
C LYS A 117 1.24 5.64 22.68
N PRO A 118 1.15 6.13 21.44
CA PRO A 118 0.19 5.66 20.46
C PRO A 118 0.38 4.16 20.15
N LYS A 119 -0.69 3.51 19.67
CA LYS A 119 -0.72 2.07 19.37
C LYS A 119 -0.35 1.76 17.93
N GLU A 120 -0.65 2.67 17.01
CA GLU A 120 -0.29 2.54 15.61
C GLU A 120 0.03 3.90 14.97
N CYS A 121 1.06 3.93 14.13
CA CYS A 121 1.33 4.99 13.17
C CYS A 121 1.20 4.38 11.77
N LYS A 122 0.23 4.85 11.00
CA LYS A 122 -0.01 4.42 9.62
C LYS A 122 0.41 5.53 8.67
N LYS A 123 1.27 5.23 7.71
CA LYS A 123 1.76 6.17 6.69
C LYS A 123 1.25 5.79 5.31
N LEU A 124 0.81 6.77 4.54
CA LEU A 124 0.34 6.59 3.16
C LEU A 124 1.36 7.22 2.22
N PHE A 125 1.79 6.47 1.22
CA PHE A 125 2.77 6.91 0.23
C PHE A 125 2.15 6.91 -1.16
N LEU A 126 2.51 7.91 -1.98
CA LEU A 126 2.27 7.84 -3.41
C LEU A 126 3.18 6.77 -4.02
N VAL A 127 2.64 5.96 -4.92
CA VAL A 127 3.40 4.93 -5.62
C VAL A 127 3.35 5.24 -7.11
N HIS A 128 4.50 5.51 -7.70
CA HIS A 128 4.60 5.78 -9.12
C HIS A 128 4.59 4.45 -9.88
N LEU A 129 3.59 4.32 -10.75
CA LEU A 129 3.46 3.21 -11.68
C LEU A 129 4.23 3.53 -12.97
N SER A 130 4.77 2.48 -13.58
CA SER A 130 5.24 2.55 -14.97
C SER A 130 4.07 2.79 -15.93
N GLU A 131 4.34 3.14 -17.18
CA GLU A 131 3.30 3.31 -18.21
C GLU A 131 2.40 2.08 -18.33
N ARG A 132 2.99 0.88 -18.14
CA ARG A 132 2.29 -0.40 -18.12
C ARG A 132 2.79 -1.23 -16.95
N GLU A 133 1.85 -1.82 -16.22
CA GLU A 133 2.14 -2.66 -15.07
C GLU A 133 1.17 -3.85 -15.06
N TYR A 134 1.64 -5.02 -14.63
CA TYR A 134 0.79 -6.23 -14.53
C TYR A 134 0.56 -6.58 -13.07
N PHE A 135 -0.71 -6.58 -12.64
CA PHE A 135 -1.10 -6.97 -11.29
C PHE A 135 -1.72 -8.37 -11.26
N ALA A 136 -1.15 -9.27 -10.47
CA ALA A 136 -1.75 -10.54 -10.10
C ALA A 136 -2.58 -10.37 -8.83
N VAL A 137 -3.90 -10.32 -9.01
CA VAL A 137 -4.85 -10.12 -7.90
C VAL A 137 -5.31 -11.49 -7.38
N PRO A 138 -5.19 -11.77 -6.06
CA PRO A 138 -5.69 -13.00 -5.46
C PRO A 138 -7.19 -13.22 -5.73
N LYS A 139 -7.63 -14.46 -5.97
CA LYS A 139 -9.02 -14.78 -6.35
C LYS A 139 -10.09 -14.31 -5.36
N ASN A 140 -9.73 -14.14 -4.09
CA ASN A 140 -10.63 -13.66 -3.03
C ASN A 140 -10.69 -12.12 -2.92
N LEU A 141 -9.99 -11.41 -3.81
CA LEU A 141 -9.94 -9.96 -3.89
C LEU A 141 -10.37 -9.49 -5.28
N LYS A 142 -10.87 -8.25 -5.34
CA LYS A 142 -11.00 -7.50 -6.60
C LYS A 142 -10.10 -6.28 -6.52
N LEU A 143 -9.53 -5.90 -7.66
CA LEU A 143 -8.81 -4.64 -7.81
C LEU A 143 -9.76 -3.66 -8.51
N LEU A 144 -10.10 -2.58 -7.82
CA LEU A 144 -11.01 -1.55 -8.31
C LEU A 144 -10.22 -0.29 -8.61
N ALA A 145 -10.55 0.39 -9.70
CA ALA A 145 -10.13 1.77 -9.94
C ALA A 145 -11.28 2.68 -9.51
N VAL A 146 -11.12 3.41 -8.41
CA VAL A 146 -12.17 4.26 -7.84
C VAL A 146 -11.84 5.72 -8.12
N PRO A 147 -12.71 6.48 -8.81
CA PRO A 147 -12.45 7.88 -9.12
C PRO A 147 -12.43 8.73 -7.84
N LEU A 148 -11.60 9.78 -7.81
CA LEU A 148 -11.47 10.62 -6.61
C LEU A 148 -12.80 11.25 -6.16
N PHE A 149 -13.73 11.53 -7.07
CA PHE A 149 -15.02 12.12 -6.71
C PHE A 149 -15.94 11.17 -5.94
N GLU A 150 -15.79 9.84 -6.09
CA GLU A 150 -16.54 8.85 -5.29
C GLU A 150 -16.01 8.75 -3.85
N LEU A 151 -14.73 9.09 -3.64
CA LEU A 151 -14.09 9.06 -2.33
C LEU A 151 -14.32 10.35 -1.53
N TYR A 152 -14.57 11.46 -2.23
CA TYR A 152 -14.76 12.76 -1.60
C TYR A 152 -16.03 12.77 -0.75
N ASP A 153 -15.88 13.18 0.52
CA ASP A 153 -16.95 13.23 1.54
C ASP A 153 -17.70 11.90 1.77
N ASN A 154 -17.09 10.79 1.37
CA ASN A 154 -17.69 9.46 1.44
C ASN A 154 -16.96 8.56 2.44
N VAL A 155 -17.26 8.76 3.73
CA VAL A 155 -16.64 8.03 4.85
C VAL A 155 -17.09 6.55 4.90
N GLN A 156 -18.09 6.15 4.13
CA GLN A 156 -18.70 4.80 4.20
C GLN A 156 -18.09 3.79 3.21
N THR A 157 -17.12 4.19 2.38
CA THR A 157 -16.52 3.35 1.32
C THR A 157 -15.35 2.48 1.81
#